data_AF-A0A7X0J4U8-F1
#
_entry.id   AF-A0A7X0J4U8-F1
#
_cell.length_a   1.000
_cell.length_b   1.000
_cell.length_c   1.000
_cell.angle_alpha   90.00
_cell.angle_beta   90.00
_cell.angle_gamma   90.00
#
_symmetry.space_group_name_H-M   'P 1'
#
loop_
_entity.id
_entity.type
_entity.pdbx_description
1 polymer ?
#
loop_
_entity_poly.entity_id
_entity_poly.type
_entity_poly.pdbx_seq_one_letter_code
_entity_poly.pdbx_strand_id
1 'polypeptide(L)'
;MNTKIMYAAILAAVVSLTSACHSSKNAAQTATDSTATTTTTATPAAFTVGTFTGEVPVGKMKSAVEVTFNADSSFTLKEVYKGADNKPAPSMDSKGKWKYDATAKKIYLAYTNLMDRGTSFSVVDEKTIQMHDGSDHTKQTEGNEYNLTRK
;
A
#
# COMPACT_ATOMS: atom_id res chain seq x y z
N MET A 1 30.79 -11.35 -55.90
CA MET A 1 30.02 -10.13 -56.23
C MET A 1 29.42 -9.62 -54.93
N ASN A 2 30.01 -8.60 -54.28
CA ASN A 2 29.80 -7.15 -54.49
C ASN A 2 28.61 -6.66 -53.62
N THR A 3 28.63 -5.62 -52.77
CA THR A 3 29.60 -4.60 -52.35
C THR A 3 28.98 -3.81 -51.16
N LYS A 4 29.78 -3.59 -50.10
CA LYS A 4 29.97 -2.41 -49.21
C LYS A 4 28.87 -1.34 -48.96
N ILE A 5 28.58 -1.04 -47.66
CA ILE A 5 28.90 0.17 -46.81
C ILE A 5 28.07 1.46 -47.07
N MET A 6 27.47 2.09 -46.02
CA MET A 6 27.73 3.49 -45.52
C MET A 6 26.56 4.24 -44.81
N TYR A 7 26.86 4.74 -43.58
CA TYR A 7 26.54 6.02 -42.87
C TYR A 7 25.11 6.63 -42.90
N ALA A 8 24.60 7.45 -41.96
CA ALA A 8 25.09 8.46 -41.00
C ALA A 8 24.03 8.62 -39.88
N ALA A 9 24.28 8.89 -38.59
CA ALA A 9 25.00 9.96 -37.89
C ALA A 9 24.30 11.36 -37.88
N ILE A 10 24.05 11.86 -36.65
CA ILE A 10 23.98 13.26 -36.17
C ILE A 10 22.60 13.97 -36.21
N LEU A 11 22.09 14.42 -35.03
CA LEU A 11 22.13 15.83 -34.60
C LEU A 11 21.64 16.00 -33.15
N ALA A 12 22.47 16.66 -32.33
CA ALA A 12 22.19 17.10 -30.97
C ALA A 12 21.50 18.48 -30.97
N ALA A 13 20.69 18.78 -29.96
CA ALA A 13 20.38 20.15 -29.57
C ALA A 13 20.35 20.25 -28.03
N VAL A 14 21.42 20.83 -27.49
CA VAL A 14 21.51 21.37 -26.13
C VAL A 14 20.99 22.81 -26.20
N VAL A 15 20.03 23.17 -25.33
CA VAL A 15 19.73 24.57 -25.03
C VAL A 15 19.78 24.76 -23.53
N SER A 16 20.89 25.33 -23.09
CA SER A 16 21.10 25.92 -21.77
C SER A 16 20.69 27.39 -21.80
N LEU A 17 19.79 27.81 -20.91
CA LEU A 17 19.59 29.21 -20.56
C LEU A 17 19.86 29.39 -19.06
N THR A 18 21.11 29.73 -18.76
CA THR A 18 21.52 30.35 -17.50
C THR A 18 21.24 31.86 -17.60
N SER A 19 20.28 32.37 -16.82
CA SER A 19 20.11 33.82 -16.65
C SER A 19 20.94 34.28 -15.45
N ALA A 20 21.84 35.23 -15.73
CA ALA A 20 22.82 35.75 -14.81
C ALA A 20 22.25 36.72 -13.77
N CYS A 21 22.90 36.66 -12.62
CA CYS A 21 23.03 37.62 -11.53
C CYS A 21 22.88 39.10 -11.92
N HIS A 22 22.02 39.84 -11.21
CA HIS A 22 22.11 41.29 -11.08
C HIS A 22 22.60 41.63 -9.67
N SER A 23 23.80 42.20 -9.59
CA SER A 23 24.34 42.83 -8.37
C SER A 23 23.83 44.27 -8.28
N SER A 24 23.08 44.59 -7.23
CA SER A 24 22.79 45.97 -6.81
C SER A 24 23.11 46.12 -5.32
N LYS A 25 23.94 47.11 -4.99
CA LYS A 25 24.42 47.42 -3.63
C LYS A 25 23.36 48.19 -2.81
N ASN A 26 23.28 47.84 -1.53
CA ASN A 26 22.86 48.59 -0.34
C ASN A 26 21.43 49.14 -0.24
N ALA A 27 20.62 48.48 0.60
CA ALA A 27 19.81 49.14 1.63
C ALA A 27 19.60 48.18 2.81
N ALA A 28 19.81 48.70 4.02
CA ALA A 28 19.75 47.99 5.29
C ALA A 28 18.32 47.67 5.73
N GLN A 29 18.21 46.66 6.61
CA GLN A 29 17.17 46.49 7.65
C GLN A 29 15.77 46.12 7.11
N THR A 30 15.24 44.93 7.38
CA THR A 30 14.70 44.55 8.70
C THR A 30 14.51 43.03 8.73
N ALA A 31 15.06 42.38 9.76
CA ALA A 31 14.75 40.98 10.06
C ALA A 31 13.26 40.88 10.45
N THR A 32 12.50 40.09 9.72
CA THR A 32 11.20 39.59 10.18
C THR A 32 11.24 38.09 9.99
N ASP A 33 11.36 37.38 11.11
CA ASP A 33 11.12 35.95 11.24
C ASP A 33 9.74 35.63 10.66
N SER A 34 9.71 35.24 9.39
CA SER A 34 8.64 34.39 8.89
C SER A 34 9.00 32.98 9.30
N THR A 35 8.50 32.60 10.47
CA THR A 35 8.36 31.21 10.89
C THR A 35 7.73 30.45 9.73
N ALA A 36 8.56 29.76 8.95
CA ALA A 36 8.09 28.72 8.07
C ALA A 36 7.46 27.67 8.99
N THR A 37 6.13 27.71 9.12
CA THR A 37 5.39 26.56 9.60
C THR A 37 5.62 25.47 8.58
N THR A 38 6.70 24.72 8.77
CA THR A 38 6.84 23.39 8.19
C THR A 38 5.66 22.62 8.73
N THR A 39 4.56 22.56 7.98
CA THR A 39 3.56 21.52 8.18
C THR A 39 4.34 20.24 7.97
N THR A 40 4.78 19.65 9.07
CA THR A 40 5.27 18.28 9.11
C THR A 40 4.09 17.46 8.62
N THR A 41 4.06 17.17 7.32
CA THR A 41 3.24 16.11 6.77
C THR A 41 3.63 14.91 7.59
N ALA A 42 2.78 14.52 8.54
CA ALA A 42 3.00 13.35 9.35
C ALA A 42 3.24 12.22 8.36
N THR A 43 4.49 11.75 8.26
CA THR A 43 4.82 10.54 7.53
C THR A 43 3.83 9.51 8.04
N PRO A 44 2.97 8.92 7.18
CA PRO A 44 2.04 7.90 7.64
C PRO A 44 2.87 6.87 8.40
N ALA A 45 2.48 6.56 9.63
CA ALA A 45 3.15 5.55 10.43
C ALA A 45 3.38 4.34 9.51
N ALA A 46 4.66 3.98 9.33
CA ALA A 46 5.01 2.76 8.61
C ALA A 46 4.16 1.65 9.22
N PHE A 47 3.40 0.92 8.39
CA PHE A 47 2.47 -0.09 8.89
C PHE A 47 3.17 -1.00 9.92
N THR A 48 2.66 -1.00 11.15
CA THR A 48 3.24 -1.81 12.22
C THR A 48 2.76 -3.24 12.05
N VAL A 49 3.70 -4.18 12.01
CA VAL A 49 3.40 -5.63 11.97
C VAL A 49 2.68 -6.10 13.23
N GLY A 50 2.01 -7.25 13.17
CA GLY A 50 1.24 -7.80 14.29
C GLY A 50 0.04 -8.61 13.85
N THR A 51 -0.77 -8.99 14.84
CA THR A 51 -2.00 -9.77 14.64
C THR A 51 -3.22 -8.87 14.68
N PHE A 52 -4.11 -9.04 13.69
CA PHE A 52 -5.38 -8.34 13.58
C PHE A 52 -6.50 -9.37 13.48
N THR A 53 -7.61 -9.10 14.18
CA THR A 53 -8.77 -9.98 14.22
C THR A 53 -10.06 -9.23 13.95
N GLY A 54 -11.06 -9.94 13.43
CA GLY A 54 -12.38 -9.38 13.18
C GLY A 54 -13.35 -10.42 12.66
N GLU A 55 -14.60 -10.02 12.49
CA GLU A 55 -15.63 -10.84 11.88
C GLU A 55 -16.16 -10.11 10.65
N VAL A 56 -15.96 -10.67 9.46
CA VAL A 56 -16.29 -10.04 8.19
C VAL A 56 -17.44 -10.75 7.48
N PRO A 57 -18.32 -10.05 6.74
CA PRO A 57 -19.36 -10.69 5.95
C PRO A 57 -18.79 -11.49 4.77
N VAL A 58 -19.34 -12.68 4.52
CA VAL A 58 -19.05 -13.50 3.34
C VAL A 58 -20.38 -14.02 2.76
N GLY A 59 -20.91 -13.30 1.78
CA GLY A 59 -22.25 -13.58 1.25
C GLY A 59 -23.33 -13.44 2.34
N LYS A 60 -24.06 -14.53 2.63
CA LYS A 60 -25.05 -14.58 3.74
C LYS A 60 -24.46 -15.09 5.06
N MET A 61 -23.18 -15.41 5.07
CA MET A 61 -22.44 -15.96 6.21
C MET A 61 -21.49 -14.90 6.77
N LYS A 62 -20.78 -15.26 7.83
CA LYS A 62 -19.68 -14.46 8.37
C LYS A 62 -18.41 -15.30 8.47
N SER A 63 -17.26 -14.66 8.46
CA SER A 63 -15.97 -15.30 8.68
C SER A 63 -15.27 -14.63 9.84
N ALA A 64 -14.86 -15.40 10.84
CA ALA A 64 -13.91 -14.93 11.85
C ALA A 64 -12.51 -14.99 11.26
N VAL A 65 -11.87 -13.83 11.14
CA VAL A 65 -10.57 -13.64 10.49
C VAL A 65 -9.52 -13.34 11.55
N GLU A 66 -8.38 -14.01 11.46
CA GLU A 66 -7.15 -13.66 12.17
C GLU A 66 -6.01 -13.61 11.16
N VAL A 67 -5.39 -12.45 11.00
CA VAL A 67 -4.21 -12.25 10.14
C VAL A 67 -3.03 -11.80 10.98
N THR A 68 -1.89 -12.44 10.81
CA THR A 68 -0.63 -12.05 11.45
C THR A 68 0.37 -11.67 10.38
N PHE A 69 0.84 -10.43 10.42
CA PHE A 69 1.96 -9.93 9.61
C PHE A 69 3.24 -10.00 10.44
N ASN A 70 4.29 -10.62 9.89
CA ASN A 70 5.59 -10.74 10.54
C ASN A 70 6.61 -9.78 9.92
N ALA A 71 7.62 -9.39 10.71
CA ALA A 71 8.69 -8.48 10.27
C ALA A 71 9.55 -9.04 9.11
N ASP A 72 9.62 -10.36 8.94
CA ASP A 72 10.31 -11.05 7.84
C ASP A 72 9.50 -11.06 6.52
N SER A 73 8.48 -10.20 6.44
CA SER A 73 7.52 -10.10 5.34
C SER A 73 6.70 -11.38 5.10
N SER A 74 6.65 -12.32 6.05
CA SER A 74 5.70 -13.44 6.00
C SER A 74 4.37 -13.11 6.65
N PHE A 75 3.31 -13.80 6.26
CA PHE A 75 2.02 -13.73 6.95
C PHE A 75 1.39 -15.12 7.14
N THR A 76 0.48 -15.18 8.11
CA THR A 76 -0.52 -16.24 8.26
C THR A 76 -1.91 -15.62 8.29
N LEU A 77 -2.87 -16.19 7.59
CA LEU A 77 -4.26 -15.78 7.55
C LEU A 77 -5.12 -17.00 7.86
N LYS A 78 -5.96 -16.90 8.89
CA LYS A 78 -6.94 -17.90 9.27
C LYS A 78 -8.34 -17.32 9.12
N GLU A 79 -9.20 -18.09 8.46
CA GLU A 79 -10.60 -17.73 8.23
C GLU A 79 -11.47 -18.89 8.72
N VAL A 80 -12.36 -18.63 9.67
CA VAL A 80 -13.33 -19.61 10.16
C VAL A 80 -14.72 -19.15 9.75
N TYR A 81 -15.28 -19.80 8.73
CA TYR A 81 -16.64 -19.51 8.28
C TYR A 81 -17.65 -19.92 9.35
N LYS A 82 -18.66 -19.08 9.57
CA LYS A 82 -19.77 -19.34 10.47
C LYS A 82 -21.04 -19.40 9.64
N GLY A 83 -21.74 -20.53 9.73
CA GLY A 83 -23.05 -20.71 9.10
C GLY A 83 -24.11 -19.76 9.69
N ALA A 84 -25.30 -19.76 9.10
CA ALA A 84 -26.42 -18.94 9.59
C ALA A 84 -26.84 -19.26 11.03
N ASP A 85 -26.53 -20.47 11.53
CA ASP A 85 -26.74 -20.90 12.92
C ASP A 85 -25.54 -20.56 13.85
N ASN A 86 -24.60 -19.72 13.38
CA ASN A 86 -23.36 -19.34 14.07
C ASN A 86 -22.43 -20.51 14.42
N LYS A 87 -22.66 -21.72 13.88
CA LYS A 87 -21.75 -22.83 14.12
C LYS A 87 -20.50 -22.68 13.26
N PRO A 88 -19.31 -22.98 13.81
CA PRO A 88 -18.08 -23.03 13.04
C PRO A 88 -18.21 -24.06 11.91
N ALA A 89 -17.92 -23.61 10.71
CA ALA A 89 -17.81 -24.39 9.49
C ALA A 89 -16.31 -24.62 9.17
N PRO A 90 -15.94 -25.14 7.98
CA PRO A 90 -14.54 -25.36 7.62
C PRO A 90 -13.69 -24.11 7.85
N SER A 91 -12.47 -24.30 8.36
CA SER A 91 -11.48 -23.23 8.42
C SER A 91 -10.58 -23.26 7.19
N MET A 92 -10.16 -22.09 6.73
CA MET A 92 -9.12 -21.94 5.74
C MET A 92 -7.90 -21.31 6.40
N ASP A 93 -6.76 -21.97 6.27
CA ASP A 93 -5.47 -21.47 6.72
C ASP A 93 -4.60 -21.18 5.50
N SER A 94 -4.11 -19.95 5.42
CA SER A 94 -3.29 -19.45 4.32
C SER A 94 -1.99 -18.88 4.85
N LYS A 95 -0.93 -19.00 4.06
CA LYS A 95 0.38 -18.41 4.37
C LYS A 95 1.06 -17.91 3.11
N GLY A 96 2.01 -17.01 3.29
CA GLY A 96 2.79 -16.48 2.19
C GLY A 96 3.66 -15.30 2.59
N LYS A 97 3.86 -14.39 1.63
CA LYS A 97 4.59 -13.13 1.81
C LYS A 97 3.65 -11.93 1.66
N TRP A 98 4.00 -10.80 2.26
CA TRP A 98 3.24 -9.56 2.12
C TRP A 98 4.15 -8.39 1.76
N LYS A 99 3.56 -7.35 1.20
CA LYS A 99 4.21 -6.05 0.95
C LYS A 99 3.28 -4.90 1.34
N TYR A 100 3.86 -3.80 1.82
CA TYR A 100 3.13 -2.57 2.11
C TYR A 100 3.48 -1.49 1.09
N ASP A 101 2.45 -0.88 0.52
CA ASP A 101 2.52 0.32 -0.30
C ASP A 101 2.13 1.51 0.57
N ALA A 102 3.12 2.32 0.94
CA ALA A 102 2.92 3.47 1.82
C ALA A 102 2.16 4.62 1.15
N THR A 103 2.22 4.71 -0.18
CA THR A 103 1.50 5.74 -0.95
C THR A 103 0.02 5.42 -1.01
N ALA A 104 -0.33 4.17 -1.34
CA ALA A 104 -1.71 3.70 -1.36
C ALA A 104 -2.26 3.38 0.04
N LYS A 105 -1.39 3.30 1.07
CA LYS A 105 -1.69 2.74 2.39
C LYS A 105 -2.32 1.35 2.31
N LYS A 106 -1.80 0.52 1.40
CA LYS A 106 -2.32 -0.83 1.10
C LYS A 106 -1.31 -1.92 1.39
N ILE A 107 -1.79 -3.04 1.91
CA ILE A 107 -1.05 -4.27 2.14
C ILE A 107 -1.52 -5.30 1.12
N TYR A 108 -0.59 -5.91 0.40
CA TYR A 108 -0.88 -6.95 -0.59
C TYR A 108 -0.33 -8.29 -0.14
N LEU A 109 -1.14 -9.33 -0.24
CA LEU A 109 -0.73 -10.69 0.06
C LEU A 109 -0.27 -11.40 -1.22
N ALA A 110 0.85 -12.12 -1.11
CA ALA A 110 1.38 -13.03 -2.11
C ALA A 110 1.42 -14.43 -1.50
N TYR A 111 0.47 -15.26 -1.89
CA TYR A 111 0.25 -16.55 -1.27
C TYR A 111 1.10 -17.66 -1.88
N THR A 112 1.46 -18.66 -1.08
CA THR A 112 2.30 -19.78 -1.55
C THR A 112 1.58 -20.74 -2.49
N ASN A 113 0.26 -20.89 -2.37
CA ASN A 113 -0.55 -21.81 -3.18
C ASN A 113 -1.91 -21.18 -3.44
N LEU A 114 -2.13 -20.42 -4.53
CA LEU A 114 -3.45 -19.88 -4.85
C LEU A 114 -3.70 -19.68 -6.34
N MET A 115 -4.67 -20.42 -6.86
CA MET A 115 -5.45 -20.00 -8.03
C MET A 115 -6.37 -18.87 -7.52
N ASP A 116 -6.09 -17.63 -7.96
CA ASP A 116 -7.01 -16.47 -8.00
C ASP A 116 -7.52 -15.79 -6.72
N ARG A 117 -6.86 -15.87 -5.55
CA ARG A 117 -7.23 -15.00 -4.41
C ARG A 117 -6.41 -13.71 -4.39
N GLY A 118 -7.11 -12.58 -4.45
CA GLY A 118 -6.56 -11.23 -4.34
C GLY A 118 -6.98 -10.53 -3.04
N THR A 119 -6.68 -11.09 -1.88
CA THR A 119 -6.93 -10.37 -0.62
C THR A 119 -5.86 -9.29 -0.42
N SER A 120 -6.33 -8.09 -0.15
CA SER A 120 -5.51 -6.95 0.25
C SER A 120 -6.12 -6.26 1.48
N PHE A 121 -5.38 -5.35 2.09
CA PHE A 121 -5.87 -4.57 3.22
C PHE A 121 -5.54 -3.10 3.04
N SER A 122 -6.42 -2.21 3.49
CA SER A 122 -6.07 -0.79 3.66
C SER A 122 -5.78 -0.51 5.14
N VAL A 123 -4.80 0.34 5.43
CA VAL A 123 -4.53 0.80 6.79
C VAL A 123 -5.48 1.97 7.10
N VAL A 124 -6.42 1.74 8.01
CA VAL A 124 -7.38 2.76 8.46
C VAL A 124 -6.72 3.65 9.52
N ASP A 125 -6.07 3.03 10.50
CA ASP A 125 -5.29 3.68 11.56
C ASP A 125 -4.23 2.72 12.13
N GLU A 126 -3.56 3.08 13.22
CA GLU A 126 -2.49 2.27 13.84
C GLU A 126 -2.95 0.90 14.39
N LYS A 127 -4.24 0.77 14.69
CA LYS A 127 -4.86 -0.43 15.28
C LYS A 127 -5.84 -1.10 14.34
N THR A 128 -6.23 -0.46 13.24
CA THR A 128 -7.31 -0.93 12.37
C THR A 128 -6.84 -1.06 10.93
N ILE A 129 -7.10 -2.22 10.34
CA ILE A 129 -6.98 -2.47 8.91
C ILE A 129 -8.34 -2.87 8.34
N GLN A 130 -8.64 -2.52 7.09
CA GLN A 130 -9.84 -2.95 6.40
C GLN A 130 -9.49 -4.04 5.39
N MET A 131 -10.15 -5.20 5.50
CA MET A 131 -9.97 -6.31 4.57
C MET A 131 -10.70 -6.04 3.25
N HIS A 132 -10.00 -6.26 2.15
CA HIS A 132 -10.54 -6.23 0.80
C HIS A 132 -10.39 -7.62 0.21
N ASP A 133 -11.49 -8.37 0.14
CA ASP A 133 -11.55 -9.59 -0.65
C ASP A 133 -12.01 -9.25 -2.07
N GLY A 134 -11.30 -9.77 -3.06
CA GLY A 134 -11.53 -9.51 -4.47
C GLY A 134 -10.66 -10.42 -5.34
N SER A 135 -11.18 -10.84 -6.48
CA SER A 135 -10.38 -11.41 -7.56
C SER A 135 -10.43 -10.48 -8.77
N ASP A 136 -9.72 -10.79 -9.85
CA ASP A 136 -9.65 -9.97 -11.08
C ASP A 136 -11.02 -9.64 -11.70
N HIS A 137 -12.11 -10.25 -11.21
CA HIS A 137 -13.47 -10.09 -11.73
C HIS A 137 -14.52 -9.70 -10.69
N THR A 138 -14.16 -9.45 -9.43
CA THR A 138 -15.12 -9.04 -8.39
C THR A 138 -14.79 -7.66 -7.81
N LYS A 139 -15.83 -6.90 -7.48
CA LYS A 139 -15.66 -5.63 -6.76
C LYS A 139 -15.05 -5.92 -5.39
N GLN A 140 -14.03 -5.16 -5.01
CA GLN A 140 -13.43 -5.26 -3.68
C GLN A 140 -14.47 -4.99 -2.58
N THR A 141 -14.39 -5.73 -1.48
CA THR A 141 -15.18 -5.44 -0.28
C THR A 141 -14.79 -4.12 0.35
N GLU A 142 -15.77 -3.38 0.86
CA GLU A 142 -15.59 -2.06 1.48
C GLU A 142 -16.57 -1.89 2.64
N GLY A 143 -16.21 -1.04 3.62
CA GLY A 143 -17.06 -0.73 4.78
C GLY A 143 -16.44 -1.17 6.10
N ASN A 144 -16.93 -0.57 7.20
CA ASN A 144 -16.40 -0.80 8.54
C ASN A 144 -16.62 -2.23 9.04
N GLU A 145 -17.59 -2.95 8.48
CA GLU A 145 -17.85 -4.37 8.73
C GLU A 145 -16.74 -5.29 8.22
N TYR A 146 -15.81 -4.78 7.42
CA TYR A 146 -14.60 -5.48 6.98
C TYR A 146 -13.35 -5.07 7.78
N ASN A 147 -13.50 -4.28 8.85
CA ASN A 147 -12.38 -3.87 9.69
C ASN A 147 -11.91 -5.03 10.59
N LEU A 148 -10.60 -5.19 10.65
CA LEU A 148 -9.88 -6.03 11.60
C LEU A 148 -9.10 -5.13 12.54
N THR A 149 -9.15 -5.44 13.83
CA THR A 149 -8.52 -4.66 14.90
C THR A 149 -7.33 -5.42 15.45
N ARG A 150 -6.28 -4.69 15.82
CA ARG A 150 -5.08 -5.25 16.44
C ARG A 150 -5.46 -5.95 17.75
N LYS A 151 -4.95 -7.17 17.92
CA LYS A 151 -5.09 -8.01 19.11
C LYS A 151 -4.18 -7.55 20.25
#